data_AF-A0A7U6KNP4-F1
#
_entry.id   AF-A0A7U6KNP4-F1
#
_cell.length_a   1.000
_cell.length_b   1.000
_cell.length_c   1.000
_cell.angle_alpha   90.00
_cell.angle_beta   90.00
_cell.angle_gamma   90.00
#
_symmetry.space_group_name_H-M   'P 1'
#
loop_
_entity.id
_entity.type
_entity.pdbx_description
1 polymer ?
#
loop_
_entity_poly.entity_id
_entity_poly.type
_entity_poly.pdbx_seq_one_letter_code
_entity_poly.pdbx_strand_id
1 'polypeptide(L)'
;MSYFGTDGIRGKFGELPITPDFILKLGYATGQVLIEANENSTRKPSVVIGKDTRLSGYVIEGALQAGFNGAGVDVYMLGPLPTPAIAHLTRSFNADAGVVISASHNPYYDNGIKFFSGSGKKISDEMQIAINDRLTAIMSDANGNNATMPILDPCKPRQKPPN
;
A
#
# COMPACT_ATOMS: atom_id res chain seq x y z
N MET A 1 -6.31 4.80 -16.84
CA MET A 1 -6.28 3.31 -16.89
C MET A 1 -6.19 2.81 -15.46
N SER A 2 -7.02 1.83 -15.08
CA SER A 2 -6.92 1.23 -13.74
C SER A 2 -5.81 0.18 -13.73
N TYR A 3 -4.90 0.24 -12.75
CA TYR A 3 -3.90 -0.80 -12.54
C TYR A 3 -4.44 -1.99 -11.72
N PHE A 4 -5.61 -1.82 -11.09
CA PHE A 4 -6.28 -2.87 -10.32
C PHE A 4 -7.01 -3.84 -11.26
N GLY A 5 -6.62 -5.12 -11.20
CA GLY A 5 -7.36 -6.22 -11.81
C GLY A 5 -8.39 -6.82 -10.85
N THR A 6 -8.88 -8.01 -11.19
CA THR A 6 -9.92 -8.75 -10.43
C THR A 6 -9.50 -9.01 -8.98
N ASP A 7 -8.21 -9.24 -8.75
CA ASP A 7 -7.65 -9.63 -7.46
C ASP A 7 -6.30 -8.93 -7.20
N GLY A 8 -6.35 -7.60 -7.25
CA GLY A 8 -5.21 -6.72 -7.01
C GLY A 8 -4.40 -6.40 -8.27
N ILE A 9 -3.15 -6.00 -8.06
CA ILE A 9 -2.20 -5.65 -9.12
C ILE A 9 -1.26 -6.85 -9.29
N ARG A 10 -1.02 -7.30 -10.52
CA ARG A 10 -0.15 -8.46 -10.80
C ARG A 10 0.70 -8.20 -12.04
N GLY A 11 1.85 -8.87 -12.10
CA GLY A 11 2.76 -8.82 -13.25
C GLY A 11 4.10 -9.44 -12.93
N LYS A 12 4.99 -9.44 -13.93
CA LYS A 12 6.36 -9.91 -13.78
C LYS A 12 7.20 -8.88 -13.02
N PHE A 13 7.96 -9.33 -12.03
CA PHE A 13 8.83 -8.44 -11.28
C PHE A 13 9.90 -7.81 -12.18
N GLY A 14 10.05 -6.49 -12.08
CA GLY A 14 10.92 -5.68 -12.92
C GLY A 14 10.24 -5.08 -14.15
N GLU A 15 8.99 -5.45 -14.42
CA GLU A 15 8.16 -4.88 -15.50
C GLU A 15 6.97 -4.14 -14.90
N LEU A 16 6.52 -3.05 -15.52
CA LEU A 16 5.36 -2.30 -15.04
C LEU A 16 4.10 -3.20 -15.06
N PRO A 17 3.28 -3.26 -13.99
CA PRO A 17 3.29 -2.42 -12.78
C PRO A 17 4.06 -2.98 -11.57
N ILE A 18 4.83 -4.06 -11.69
CA ILE A 18 5.60 -4.66 -10.58
C ILE A 18 7.06 -4.20 -10.63
N THR A 19 7.27 -2.89 -10.49
CA THR A 19 8.60 -2.28 -10.35
C THR A 19 8.73 -1.59 -8.98
N PRO A 20 9.92 -1.55 -8.35
CA PRO A 20 10.09 -0.92 -7.05
C PRO A 20 9.63 0.54 -7.00
N ASP A 21 9.89 1.29 -8.07
CA ASP A 21 9.45 2.69 -8.21
C ASP A 21 7.91 2.82 -8.25
N PHE A 22 7.24 1.97 -9.04
CA PHE A 22 5.78 1.95 -9.08
C PHE A 22 5.19 1.54 -7.72
N ILE A 23 5.77 0.52 -7.07
CA ILE A 23 5.30 0.04 -5.77
C ILE A 23 5.46 1.12 -4.69
N LEU A 24 6.58 1.84 -4.68
CA LEU A 24 6.79 2.98 -3.78
C LEU A 24 5.69 4.03 -3.96
N LYS A 25 5.39 4.39 -5.21
CA LYS A 25 4.34 5.34 -5.58
C LYS A 25 2.95 4.87 -5.19
N LEU A 26 2.67 3.59 -5.42
CA LEU A 26 1.42 2.94 -5.04
C LEU A 26 1.22 2.97 -3.51
N GLY A 27 2.26 2.63 -2.74
CA GLY A 27 2.20 2.66 -1.28
C GLY A 27 1.94 4.08 -0.75
N TYR A 28 2.63 5.07 -1.31
CA TYR A 28 2.42 6.48 -0.94
C TYR A 28 1.02 6.98 -1.31
N ALA A 29 0.57 6.74 -2.55
CA ALA A 29 -0.78 7.10 -3.00
C ALA A 29 -1.87 6.46 -2.12
N THR A 30 -1.71 5.16 -1.81
CA THR A 30 -2.63 4.46 -0.91
C THR A 30 -2.61 5.04 0.50
N GLY A 31 -1.43 5.39 1.02
CA GLY A 31 -1.28 6.03 2.31
C GLY A 31 -1.99 7.38 2.40
N GLN A 32 -1.91 8.21 1.35
CA GLN A 32 -2.65 9.48 1.28
C GLN A 32 -4.17 9.26 1.34
N VAL A 33 -4.69 8.30 0.58
CA VAL A 33 -6.12 7.94 0.60
C VAL A 33 -6.55 7.47 1.99
N LEU A 34 -5.73 6.66 2.67
CA LEU A 34 -6.03 6.22 4.05
C LEU A 34 -6.04 7.39 5.05
N ILE A 35 -5.12 8.35 4.89
CA ILE A 35 -5.04 9.55 5.75
C ILE A 35 -6.27 10.44 5.57
N GLU A 36 -6.74 10.60 4.33
CA GLU A 36 -7.92 11.40 3.98
C GLU A 36 -9.23 10.73 4.45
N ALA A 37 -9.32 9.41 4.33
CA ALA A 37 -10.45 8.63 4.80
C ALA A 37 -10.47 8.44 6.34
N ASN A 38 -9.40 8.80 7.05
CA ASN A 38 -9.30 8.60 8.49
C ASN A 38 -10.08 9.66 9.26
N GLU A 39 -11.28 9.27 9.70
CA GLU A 39 -12.15 10.08 10.57
C GLU A 39 -11.61 10.23 11.99
N ASN A 40 -10.65 9.38 12.40
CA ASN A 40 -10.08 9.43 13.74
C ASN A 40 -8.88 10.39 13.81
N SER A 41 -9.09 11.56 14.42
CA SER A 41 -8.04 12.57 14.60
C SER A 41 -6.98 12.19 15.63
N THR A 42 -7.23 11.18 16.46
CA THR A 42 -6.37 10.80 17.59
C THR A 42 -5.34 9.72 17.28
N ARG A 43 -5.51 8.96 16.19
CA ARG A 43 -4.53 7.94 15.76
C ARG A 43 -4.17 8.08 14.29
N LYS A 44 -2.95 7.68 13.96
CA LYS A 44 -2.54 7.50 12.56
C LYS A 44 -3.22 6.26 11.98
N PRO A 45 -3.51 6.25 10.67
CA PRO A 45 -3.85 5.02 9.98
C PRO A 45 -2.68 4.03 10.08
N SER A 46 -3.00 2.76 10.12
CA SER A 46 -2.00 1.70 10.13
C SER A 46 -2.29 0.62 9.11
N VAL A 47 -1.22 0.02 8.57
CA VAL A 47 -1.28 -1.00 7.54
C VAL A 47 -0.50 -2.22 7.97
N VAL A 48 -1.08 -3.39 7.74
CA VAL A 48 -0.42 -4.68 7.95
C VAL A 48 0.06 -5.21 6.61
N ILE A 49 1.34 -5.53 6.48
CA ILE A 49 1.92 -6.12 5.27
C ILE A 49 2.37 -7.54 5.57
N GLY A 50 1.93 -8.47 4.74
CA GLY A 50 2.48 -9.82 4.69
C GLY A 50 2.73 -10.27 3.26
N LYS A 51 3.46 -11.36 3.10
CA LYS A 51 3.92 -11.83 1.80
C LYS A 51 3.99 -13.36 1.72
N ASP A 52 4.18 -13.87 0.51
CA ASP A 52 4.61 -15.26 0.32
C ASP A 52 6.15 -15.39 0.42
N THR A 53 6.67 -16.52 -0.05
CA THR A 53 8.11 -16.86 0.05
C THR A 53 8.94 -16.34 -1.14
N ARG A 54 8.37 -15.59 -2.08
CA ARG A 54 9.10 -15.09 -3.26
C ARG A 54 10.18 -14.10 -2.84
N LEU A 55 11.36 -14.23 -3.43
CA LEU A 55 12.49 -13.32 -3.17
C LEU A 55 12.18 -11.88 -3.59
N SER A 56 11.48 -11.69 -4.72
CA SER A 56 11.00 -10.37 -5.17
C SER A 56 10.07 -9.70 -4.15
N GLY A 57 9.43 -10.50 -3.28
CA GLY A 57 8.55 -10.00 -2.23
C GLY A 57 9.24 -9.08 -1.23
N TYR A 58 10.53 -9.28 -0.93
CA TYR A 58 11.27 -8.40 0.00
C TYR A 58 11.50 -7.00 -0.58
N VAL A 59 11.74 -6.90 -1.89
CA VAL A 59 11.90 -5.61 -2.57
C VAL A 59 10.56 -4.87 -2.60
N ILE A 60 9.48 -5.59 -2.90
CA ILE A 60 8.11 -5.03 -2.92
C ILE A 60 7.70 -4.59 -1.51
N GLU A 61 7.97 -5.40 -0.49
CA GLU A 61 7.67 -5.11 0.91
C GLU A 61 8.38 -3.83 1.37
N GLY A 62 9.68 -3.70 1.10
CA GLY A 62 10.44 -2.49 1.43
C GLY A 62 9.93 -1.24 0.69
N ALA A 63 9.58 -1.38 -0.59
CA ALA A 63 9.03 -0.27 -1.38
C ALA A 63 7.66 0.18 -0.86
N LEU A 64 6.75 -0.76 -0.55
CA LEU A 64 5.45 -0.45 0.06
C LEU A 64 5.62 0.23 1.41
N GLN A 65 6.47 -0.32 2.28
CA GLN A 65 6.74 0.25 3.60
C GLN A 65 7.23 1.69 3.48
N ALA A 66 8.21 1.95 2.59
CA ALA A 66 8.73 3.30 2.37
C ALA A 66 7.63 4.25 1.86
N GLY A 67 6.76 3.79 0.96
CA GLY A 67 5.64 4.58 0.44
C GLY A 67 4.64 4.94 1.53
N PHE A 68 4.18 3.96 2.31
CA PHE A 68 3.23 4.19 3.42
C PHE A 68 3.80 5.11 4.49
N ASN A 69 5.04 4.85 4.93
CA ASN A 69 5.70 5.68 5.93
C ASN A 69 5.89 7.12 5.42
N GLY A 70 6.27 7.29 4.14
CA GLY A 70 6.39 8.60 3.52
C GLY A 70 5.07 9.38 3.49
N ALA A 71 3.93 8.68 3.40
CA ALA A 71 2.59 9.27 3.51
C ALA A 71 2.11 9.47 4.96
N GLY A 72 2.89 9.07 5.97
CA GLY A 72 2.56 9.23 7.39
C GLY A 72 1.66 8.12 7.96
N VAL A 73 1.63 6.94 7.33
CA VAL A 73 0.90 5.74 7.78
C VAL A 73 1.84 4.79 8.52
N ASP A 74 1.40 4.23 9.65
CA ASP A 74 2.18 3.26 10.42
C ASP A 74 2.13 1.88 9.76
N VAL A 75 3.25 1.14 9.73
CA VAL A 75 3.34 -0.16 9.03
C VAL A 75 3.75 -1.28 9.98
N TYR A 76 2.98 -2.36 9.99
CA TYR A 76 3.29 -3.62 10.66
C TYR A 76 3.74 -4.66 9.63
N MET A 77 4.98 -5.13 9.74
CA MET A 77 5.53 -6.15 8.86
C MET A 77 5.38 -7.53 9.52
N LEU A 78 4.63 -8.43 8.87
CA LEU A 78 4.39 -9.78 9.38
C LEU A 78 5.33 -10.83 8.79
N GLY A 79 6.02 -10.49 7.69
CA GLY A 79 6.83 -11.44 6.94
C GLY A 79 5.99 -12.49 6.20
N PRO A 80 6.56 -13.68 5.93
CA PRO A 80 5.87 -14.74 5.20
C PRO A 80 4.68 -15.34 5.97
N LEU A 81 3.46 -15.13 5.47
CA LEU A 81 2.24 -15.68 6.05
C LEU A 81 1.18 -16.00 4.98
N PRO A 82 0.30 -16.99 5.21
CA PRO A 82 -0.83 -17.23 4.34
C PRO A 82 -1.78 -16.02 4.27
N THR A 83 -2.33 -15.75 3.08
CA THR A 83 -3.36 -14.72 2.85
C THR A 83 -4.47 -14.66 3.92
N PRO A 84 -5.11 -15.76 4.33
CA PRO A 84 -6.16 -15.69 5.36
C PRO A 84 -5.63 -15.25 6.74
N ALA A 85 -4.38 -15.57 7.08
CA ALA A 85 -3.77 -15.12 8.32
C ALA A 85 -3.57 -13.60 8.32
N ILE A 86 -3.12 -13.04 7.19
CA ILE A 86 -2.94 -11.58 7.03
C ILE A 86 -4.29 -10.85 7.14
N ALA A 87 -5.34 -11.37 6.50
CA ALA A 87 -6.69 -10.79 6.60
C ALA A 87 -7.24 -10.86 8.04
N HIS A 88 -6.95 -11.93 8.78
CA HIS A 88 -7.33 -12.07 10.18
C HIS A 88 -6.55 -11.12 11.11
N LEU A 89 -5.24 -11.00 10.91
CA LEU A 89 -4.37 -10.12 11.70
C LEU A 89 -4.65 -8.64 11.44
N THR A 90 -5.04 -8.28 10.22
CA THR A 90 -5.52 -6.93 9.89
C THR A 90 -6.66 -6.51 10.82
N ARG A 91 -7.66 -7.38 11.02
CA ARG A 91 -8.74 -7.13 11.98
C ARG A 91 -8.26 -7.14 13.42
N SER A 92 -7.41 -8.10 13.78
CA SER A 92 -6.98 -8.29 15.17
C SER A 92 -6.12 -7.15 15.70
N PHE A 93 -5.32 -6.53 14.83
CA PHE A 93 -4.55 -5.32 15.15
C PHE A 93 -5.34 -4.02 14.95
N ASN A 94 -6.61 -4.11 14.56
CA ASN A 94 -7.46 -2.96 14.25
C ASN A 94 -6.78 -2.02 13.23
N ALA A 95 -6.07 -2.61 12.26
CA ALA A 95 -5.42 -1.88 11.19
C ALA A 95 -6.44 -1.42 10.15
N ASP A 96 -6.16 -0.31 9.48
CA ASP A 96 -7.07 0.31 8.51
C ASP A 96 -7.03 -0.39 7.16
N ALA A 97 -5.89 -1.00 6.83
CA ALA A 97 -5.75 -1.84 5.67
C ALA A 97 -4.74 -2.98 5.88
N GLY A 98 -4.92 -4.04 5.10
CA GLY A 98 -4.00 -5.16 4.98
C GLY A 98 -3.46 -5.26 3.56
N VAL A 99 -2.21 -5.65 3.40
CA VAL A 99 -1.57 -5.86 2.10
C VAL A 99 -0.97 -7.25 2.04
N VAL A 100 -1.28 -7.97 0.97
CA VAL A 100 -0.69 -9.29 0.68
C VAL A 100 0.14 -9.19 -0.60
N ILE A 101 1.43 -9.50 -0.47
CA ILE A 101 2.36 -9.58 -1.58
C ILE A 101 2.47 -11.03 -2.04
N SER A 102 1.76 -11.38 -3.11
CA SER A 102 1.79 -12.70 -3.70
C SER A 102 1.14 -12.73 -5.08
N ALA A 103 1.70 -13.50 -6.00
CA ALA A 103 1.04 -13.90 -7.23
C ALA A 103 0.35 -15.28 -7.15
N SER A 104 0.13 -15.80 -5.93
CA SER A 104 -0.53 -17.08 -5.68
C SER A 104 0.15 -18.23 -6.45
N HIS A 105 -0.53 -18.82 -7.44
CA HIS A 105 -0.06 -19.97 -8.23
C HIS A 105 0.79 -19.59 -9.45
N ASN A 106 1.02 -18.29 -9.72
CA ASN A 106 1.82 -17.87 -10.86
C ASN A 106 3.30 -18.31 -10.72
N PRO A 107 4.05 -18.36 -11.84
CA PRO A 107 5.49 -18.65 -11.83
C PRO A 107 6.28 -17.70 -10.91
N TYR A 108 7.45 -18.14 -10.41
CA TYR A 108 8.23 -17.43 -9.38
C TYR A 108 8.64 -15.99 -9.75
N TYR A 109 8.77 -15.70 -11.06
CA TYR A 109 9.13 -14.38 -11.57
C TYR A 109 7.97 -13.37 -11.53
N ASP A 110 6.74 -13.83 -11.34
CA ASP A 110 5.58 -12.97 -11.14
C ASP A 110 5.42 -12.59 -9.66
N ASN A 111 4.88 -11.41 -9.42
CA ASN A 111 4.38 -11.03 -8.11
C ASN A 111 3.08 -10.22 -8.23
N GLY A 112 2.47 -9.91 -7.09
CA GLY A 112 1.27 -9.11 -7.05
C GLY A 112 1.00 -8.53 -5.68
N ILE A 113 0.13 -7.54 -5.64
CA ILE A 113 -0.24 -6.77 -4.45
C ILE A 113 -1.76 -6.79 -4.34
N LYS A 114 -2.26 -7.23 -3.19
CA LYS A 114 -3.69 -7.26 -2.88
C LYS A 114 -3.96 -6.45 -1.63
N PHE A 115 -4.95 -5.58 -1.69
CA PHE A 115 -5.37 -4.75 -0.57
C PHE A 115 -6.64 -5.29 0.07
N PHE A 116 -6.66 -5.24 1.39
CA PHE A 116 -7.80 -5.54 2.24
C PHE A 116 -8.14 -4.30 3.06
N SER A 117 -9.42 -4.04 3.28
CA SER A 117 -9.86 -3.06 4.27
C SER A 117 -9.61 -3.57 5.69
N GLY A 118 -9.76 -2.71 6.70
CA GLY A 118 -9.68 -3.09 8.11
C GLY A 118 -10.65 -4.21 8.52
N SER A 119 -11.71 -4.45 7.74
CA SER A 119 -12.61 -5.61 7.93
C SER A 119 -12.04 -6.95 7.42
N GLY A 120 -10.86 -6.95 6.80
CA GLY A 120 -10.24 -8.10 6.15
C GLY A 120 -10.94 -8.54 4.86
N LYS A 121 -11.78 -7.68 4.27
CA LYS A 121 -12.40 -7.87 2.95
C LYS A 121 -11.65 -7.05 1.89
N LYS A 122 -11.85 -7.36 0.61
CA LYS A 122 -11.33 -6.53 -0.50
C LYS A 122 -11.73 -5.06 -0.30
N ILE A 123 -10.84 -4.13 -0.64
CA ILE A 123 -11.14 -2.70 -0.63
C ILE A 123 -12.28 -2.37 -1.61
N SER A 124 -13.04 -1.31 -1.32
CA SER A 124 -14.16 -0.90 -2.16
C SER A 124 -13.69 -0.33 -3.50
N ASP A 125 -14.60 -0.23 -4.47
CA ASP A 125 -14.26 0.33 -5.78
C ASP A 125 -13.98 1.82 -5.69
N GLU A 126 -14.64 2.55 -4.79
CA GLU A 126 -14.36 3.97 -4.53
C GLU A 126 -12.93 4.17 -4.03
N MET A 127 -12.46 3.29 -3.13
CA MET A 127 -11.08 3.34 -2.65
C MET A 127 -10.09 2.98 -3.76
N GLN A 128 -10.39 1.99 -4.62
CA GLN A 128 -9.55 1.68 -5.78
C GLN A 128 -9.45 2.86 -6.75
N ILE A 129 -10.55 3.55 -7.02
CA ILE A 129 -10.60 4.74 -7.87
C ILE A 129 -9.75 5.86 -7.26
N ALA A 130 -9.95 6.17 -5.97
CA ALA A 130 -9.17 7.20 -5.28
C ALA A 130 -7.66 6.91 -5.32
N ILE A 131 -7.25 5.65 -5.12
CA ILE A 131 -5.84 5.24 -5.21
C ILE A 131 -5.31 5.44 -6.64
N ASN A 132 -6.06 5.02 -7.66
CA ASN A 132 -5.67 5.19 -9.06
C ASN A 132 -5.51 6.68 -9.44
N ASP A 133 -6.42 7.54 -8.99
CA ASP A 133 -6.38 8.97 -9.29
C ASP A 133 -5.15 9.63 -8.67
N ARG A 134 -4.86 9.34 -7.39
CA ARG A 134 -3.66 9.81 -6.70
C ARG A 134 -2.39 9.30 -7.37
N LEU A 135 -2.35 8.01 -7.72
CA LEU A 135 -1.21 7.40 -8.38
C LEU A 135 -0.95 8.02 -9.75
N THR A 136 -2.01 8.30 -10.53
CA THR A 136 -1.90 8.92 -11.85
C THR A 136 -1.36 10.35 -11.74
N ALA A 137 -1.81 11.12 -10.76
CA ALA A 137 -1.28 12.46 -10.49
C ALA A 137 0.24 12.42 -10.19
N ILE A 138 0.65 11.55 -9.26
CA ILE A 138 2.06 11.36 -8.89
C ILE A 138 2.92 10.94 -10.09
N MET A 139 2.44 10.00 -10.90
CA MET A 139 3.16 9.53 -12.09
C MET A 139 3.28 10.60 -13.18
N SER A 140 2.31 11.51 -13.28
CA SER A 140 2.34 12.61 -14.25
C SER A 140 3.29 13.73 -13.82
N ASP A 141 3.32 14.06 -12.53
CA ASP A 141 4.22 15.08 -11.97
C ASP A 141 5.69 14.67 -12.04
N ALA A 142 5.98 13.36 -11.92
CA ALA A 142 7.33 12.81 -11.99
C ALA A 142 8.04 12.98 -13.35
N ASN A 143 7.29 13.20 -14.43
CA ASN A 143 7.86 13.48 -15.74
C ASN A 143 8.29 14.95 -15.92
N GLY A 144 7.94 15.84 -14.97
CA GLY A 144 8.15 17.29 -15.08
C GLY A 144 9.40 17.84 -14.42
N ASN A 145 9.86 17.26 -13.29
CA ASN A 145 11.08 17.62 -12.56
C ASN A 145 11.22 16.65 -11.38
N ASN A 146 12.43 16.13 -11.10
CA ASN A 146 12.83 15.29 -9.94
C ASN A 146 11.76 15.18 -8.82
N ALA A 147 10.74 14.34 -9.01
CA ALA A 147 9.65 14.19 -8.06
C ALA A 147 10.10 13.26 -6.93
N THR A 148 11.00 13.76 -6.10
CA THR A 148 11.20 13.21 -4.77
C THR A 148 9.88 13.32 -4.03
N MET A 149 9.26 12.18 -3.75
CA MET A 149 8.14 12.06 -2.82
C MET A 149 8.44 12.86 -1.56
N PRO A 150 7.61 13.84 -1.17
CA PRO A 150 7.84 14.56 0.07
C PRO A 150 7.65 13.56 1.22
N ILE A 151 8.74 13.21 1.91
CA ILE A 151 8.67 12.39 3.11
C ILE A 151 7.99 13.26 4.17
N LEU A 152 6.75 12.94 4.53
CA LEU A 152 6.14 13.52 5.72
C LEU A 152 6.92 13.01 6.92
N ASP A 153 7.34 13.93 7.79
CA ASP A 153 8.10 13.57 9.00
C ASP A 153 7.28 12.57 9.83
N PRO A 154 7.71 11.30 9.92
CA PRO A 154 6.96 10.27 10.61
C PRO A 154 6.88 10.53 12.12
N CYS A 155 7.76 11.36 12.67
CA CYS A 155 7.78 11.73 14.08
C CYS A 155 6.90 12.95 14.40
N LYS A 156 6.39 13.67 13.39
CA LYS A 156 5.60 14.88 13.61
C LYS A 156 4.20 14.55 14.16
N PRO A 157 3.82 15.04 15.35
CA PRO A 157 2.46 14.86 15.87
C PRO A 157 1.45 15.63 14.99
N ARG A 158 0.24 15.06 14.79
CA ARG A 158 -0.85 15.79 14.13
C ARG A 158 -1.15 17.06 14.92
N GLN A 159 -1.25 18.19 14.23
CA GLN A 159 -1.79 19.41 14.83
C GLN A 159 -3.25 19.12 15.21
N LYS A 160 -3.62 19.41 16.46
CA LYS A 160 -5.00 19.29 16.94
C LYS A 160 -5.87 20.19 16.05
N PRO A 161 -7.03 19.71 15.53
CA PRO A 161 -7.93 20.59 14.80
C PRO A 161 -8.28 21.80 15.68
N PRO A 162 -8.43 23.01 15.10
CA PRO A 162 -8.84 24.17 15.87
C PRO A 162 -10.18 23.90 16.54
N ASN A 163 -10.30 24.31 17.80
CA ASN A 163 -11.53 24.21 18.61
C ASN A 163 -12.67 25.02 17.98
#